data_AF-A0A117IMM8-F1
#
_entry.id   AF-A0A117IMM8-F1
#
_cell.length_a   1.000
_cell.length_b   1.000
_cell.length_c   1.000
_cell.angle_alpha   90.00
_cell.angle_beta   90.00
_cell.angle_gamma   90.00
#
_symmetry.space_group_name_H-M   'P 1'
#
loop_
_entity.id
_entity.type
_entity.pdbx_description
1 polymer ?
#
loop_
_entity_poly.entity_id
_entity_poly.type
_entity_poly.pdbx_seq_one_letter_code
_entity_poly.pdbx_strand_id
1 'polypeptide(L)'
;MKNAVSVREGVSTRPRTRRGWLNALSVALAGATLVAPAPAMAEPVADAPPPPPAAVPVPSAEPATGKSADGWTLAVSANSETLTPVPPLTPELATRDFVVSGLFNGTLRSPNGGTAPTPSGTLEVGYQIQCVPSGMLAALKPAVTNVQVSKEEFQSANPSAVVSDYRIQVDCMGPALVRSYAILTRSTHSNDAVVAYYGISNEV
;
A
#
# COMPACT_ATOMS: atom_id res chain seq x y z
N MET A 1 -30.27 7.86 -5.13
CA MET A 1 -29.34 8.99 -4.91
C MET A 1 -28.03 8.65 -5.60
N LYS A 2 -27.75 9.27 -6.75
CA LYS A 2 -26.50 9.15 -7.51
C LYS A 2 -26.07 10.57 -7.87
N ASN A 3 -24.97 11.06 -7.30
CA ASN A 3 -24.36 12.30 -7.74
C ASN A 3 -23.11 11.96 -8.55
N ALA A 4 -23.18 12.28 -9.85
CA ALA A 4 -22.06 12.23 -10.77
C ALA A 4 -21.38 13.61 -10.82
N VAL A 5 -20.05 13.58 -10.75
CA VAL A 5 -19.15 14.71 -10.95
C VAL A 5 -19.08 15.03 -12.45
N SER A 6 -19.16 16.31 -12.81
CA SER A 6 -19.05 16.81 -14.19
C SER A 6 -17.85 17.75 -14.32
N VAL A 7 -16.94 17.39 -15.22
CA VAL A 7 -15.79 18.18 -15.67
C VAL A 7 -16.26 19.12 -16.78
N ARG A 8 -15.86 20.41 -16.73
CA ARG A 8 -15.90 21.30 -17.90
C ARG A 8 -14.66 22.19 -17.98
N GLU A 9 -14.02 22.11 -19.13
CA GLU A 9 -12.91 22.93 -19.61
C GLU A 9 -13.37 24.37 -19.88
N GLY A 10 -12.55 25.34 -19.49
CA GLY A 10 -12.79 26.77 -19.68
C GLY A 10 -11.80 27.38 -20.68
N VAL A 11 -12.32 27.70 -21.86
CA VAL A 11 -11.66 28.31 -23.02
C VAL A 11 -11.13 29.73 -22.72
N SER A 12 -9.89 29.97 -23.15
CA SER A 12 -9.18 31.26 -23.13
C SER A 12 -9.74 32.24 -24.17
N THR A 13 -10.18 33.42 -23.74
CA THR A 13 -10.49 34.57 -24.60
C THR A 13 -9.70 35.81 -24.18
N ARG A 14 -8.80 36.28 -25.06
CA ARG A 14 -8.14 37.59 -24.94
C ARG A 14 -9.08 38.70 -25.40
N PRO A 15 -8.98 39.90 -24.82
CA PRO A 15 -9.29 41.12 -25.56
C PRO A 15 -8.08 42.05 -25.72
N ARG A 16 -8.11 42.75 -26.86
CA ARG A 16 -7.13 43.72 -27.39
C ARG A 16 -7.79 45.11 -27.38
N THR A 17 -6.96 46.16 -27.46
CA THR A 17 -7.29 47.59 -27.78
C THR A 17 -7.58 48.50 -26.56
N ARG A 18 -7.29 49.82 -26.50
CA ARG A 18 -6.70 50.83 -27.42
C ARG A 18 -6.29 52.10 -26.62
N ARG A 19 -5.38 52.89 -27.21
CA ARG A 19 -4.83 54.24 -26.90
C ARG A 19 -5.74 55.36 -26.32
N GLY A 20 -5.10 56.29 -25.57
CA GLY A 20 -5.38 57.75 -25.51
C GLY A 20 -5.29 58.34 -24.07
N TRP A 21 -4.23 59.06 -23.66
CA TRP A 21 -3.86 60.49 -23.79
C TRP A 21 -4.32 61.43 -22.64
N LEU A 22 -3.30 62.02 -21.98
CA LEU A 22 -3.14 63.38 -21.38
C LEU A 22 -3.66 63.78 -19.97
N ASN A 23 -2.67 64.05 -19.10
CA ASN A 23 -2.41 65.16 -18.16
C ASN A 23 -3.50 65.75 -17.24
N ALA A 24 -3.20 65.78 -15.92
CA ALA A 24 -3.11 67.03 -15.15
C ALA A 24 -2.37 66.82 -13.80
N LEU A 25 -1.61 67.85 -13.45
CA LEU A 25 -0.68 68.03 -12.34
C LEU A 25 -1.41 68.36 -11.02
N SER A 26 -0.93 67.87 -9.87
CA SER A 26 -0.99 68.61 -8.60
C SER A 26 -0.01 68.04 -7.57
N VAL A 27 0.81 68.94 -7.04
CA VAL A 27 1.86 68.73 -6.04
C VAL A 27 1.25 68.89 -4.65
N ALA A 28 1.54 67.96 -3.74
CA ALA A 28 1.53 68.23 -2.30
C ALA A 28 2.58 67.35 -1.61
N LEU A 29 3.62 68.01 -1.10
CA LEU A 29 4.74 67.46 -0.36
C LEU A 29 4.35 67.42 1.12
N ALA A 30 4.30 66.25 1.76
CA ALA A 30 4.28 66.16 3.22
C ALA A 30 4.71 64.76 3.73
N GLY A 31 5.88 64.72 4.37
CA GLY A 31 6.20 63.77 5.45
C GLY A 31 6.57 62.34 5.06
N ALA A 32 7.78 62.13 4.52
CA ALA A 32 8.40 60.80 4.55
C ALA A 32 8.98 60.56 5.96
N THR A 33 8.24 59.88 6.83
CA THR A 33 8.86 59.14 7.94
C THR A 33 9.52 57.90 7.36
N LEU A 34 10.86 57.85 7.39
CA LEU A 34 11.61 56.63 7.14
C LEU A 34 11.27 55.63 8.26
N VAL A 35 10.31 54.75 8.01
CA VAL A 35 10.24 53.48 8.75
C VAL A 35 11.44 52.67 8.27
N ALA A 36 12.45 52.53 9.14
CA ALA A 36 13.51 51.56 8.90
C ALA A 36 12.85 50.18 8.76
N PRO A 37 13.09 49.41 7.69
CA PRO A 37 12.60 48.05 7.62
C PRO A 37 13.25 47.28 8.77
N ALA A 38 12.42 46.70 9.64
CA ALA A 38 12.89 45.70 10.59
C ALA A 38 13.67 44.63 9.79
N PRO A 39 14.81 44.13 10.29
CA PRO A 39 15.52 43.08 9.60
C PRO A 39 14.54 41.91 9.41
N ALA A 40 14.31 41.53 8.16
CA ALA A 40 13.58 40.32 7.85
C ALA A 40 14.36 39.19 8.51
N MET A 41 13.83 38.66 9.62
CA MET A 41 14.28 37.37 10.11
C MET A 41 14.00 36.40 8.97
N ALA A 42 15.05 35.84 8.39
CA ALA A 42 14.89 34.80 7.38
C ALA A 42 14.00 33.72 8.00
N GLU A 43 12.84 33.46 7.38
CA GLU A 43 12.06 32.28 7.73
C GLU A 43 12.99 31.08 7.54
N PRO A 44 13.10 30.17 8.54
CA PRO A 44 13.90 28.98 8.36
C PRO A 44 13.34 28.26 7.14
N VAL A 45 14.16 28.12 6.10
CA VAL A 45 13.83 27.28 4.96
C VAL A 45 13.61 25.90 5.55
N ALA A 46 12.36 25.41 5.51
CA ALA A 46 12.06 24.07 5.95
C ALA A 46 12.97 23.13 5.16
N ASP A 47 13.82 22.39 5.87
CA ASP A 47 14.62 21.34 5.27
C ASP A 47 13.67 20.42 4.51
N ALA A 48 14.01 20.09 3.26
CA ALA A 48 13.15 19.21 2.47
C ALA A 48 12.95 17.91 3.28
N PRO A 49 11.72 17.35 3.33
CA PRO A 49 11.49 16.11 4.06
C PRO A 49 12.51 15.06 3.60
N PRO A 50 13.14 14.32 4.53
CA PRO A 50 14.08 13.28 4.15
C PRO A 50 13.39 12.31 3.18
N PRO A 51 14.11 11.81 2.16
CA PRO A 51 13.52 10.87 1.21
C PRO A 51 12.98 9.64 1.96
N PRO A 52 11.89 9.03 1.47
CA PRO A 52 11.36 7.81 2.08
C PRO A 52 12.45 6.75 2.22
N PRO A 53 12.43 5.94 3.31
CA PRO A 53 13.30 4.79 3.44
C PRO A 53 13.22 3.91 2.19
N ALA A 54 14.36 3.47 1.68
CA ALA A 54 14.40 2.57 0.53
C ALA A 54 13.77 1.22 0.90
N ALA A 55 13.00 0.65 -0.03
CA ALA A 55 12.35 -0.64 0.19
C ALA A 55 13.39 -1.75 0.36
N VAL A 56 13.29 -2.54 1.44
CA VAL A 56 14.17 -3.68 1.71
C VAL A 56 13.56 -4.95 1.12
N PRO A 57 14.19 -5.59 0.10
CA PRO A 57 13.67 -6.81 -0.49
C PRO A 57 13.74 -7.99 0.47
N VAL A 58 12.72 -8.85 0.42
CA VAL A 58 12.72 -10.16 1.12
C VAL A 58 12.52 -11.28 0.10
N PRO A 59 13.12 -12.46 0.33
CA PRO A 59 12.96 -13.59 -0.57
C PRO A 59 11.53 -14.14 -0.51
N SER A 60 10.95 -14.40 -1.68
CA SER A 60 9.70 -15.15 -1.81
C SER A 60 9.95 -16.64 -1.62
N ALA A 61 8.97 -17.33 -1.02
CA ALA A 61 8.99 -18.78 -0.92
C ALA A 61 8.61 -19.44 -2.26
N GLU A 62 8.76 -20.75 -2.34
CA GLU A 62 8.32 -21.50 -3.51
C GLU A 62 6.79 -21.39 -3.70
N PRO A 63 6.29 -21.37 -4.96
CA PRO A 63 4.86 -21.39 -5.23
C PRO A 63 4.17 -22.59 -4.57
N ALA A 64 3.01 -22.35 -3.95
CA ALA A 64 2.16 -23.42 -3.45
C ALA A 64 1.25 -23.91 -4.58
N THR A 65 1.07 -25.23 -4.68
CA THR A 65 0.21 -25.84 -5.70
C THR A 65 -0.76 -26.83 -5.07
N GLY A 66 -1.90 -27.04 -5.73
CA GLY A 66 -2.90 -28.00 -5.30
C GLY A 66 -3.83 -28.40 -6.42
N LYS A 67 -4.62 -29.47 -6.18
CA LYS A 67 -5.64 -29.93 -7.12
C LYS A 67 -7.03 -29.81 -6.52
N SER A 68 -7.97 -29.38 -7.35
CA SER A 68 -9.40 -29.49 -7.05
C SER A 68 -9.91 -30.90 -7.32
N ALA A 69 -11.04 -31.27 -6.72
CA ALA A 69 -11.69 -32.56 -6.91
C ALA A 69 -12.11 -32.82 -8.37
N ASP A 70 -12.40 -31.76 -9.14
CA ASP A 70 -12.73 -31.83 -10.57
C ASP A 70 -11.48 -31.77 -11.48
N GLY A 71 -10.28 -31.94 -10.92
CA GLY A 71 -9.04 -32.11 -11.66
C GLY A 71 -8.31 -30.81 -12.02
N TRP A 72 -8.83 -29.64 -11.64
CA TRP A 72 -8.13 -28.36 -11.86
C TRP A 72 -6.84 -28.28 -11.07
N THR A 73 -5.80 -27.73 -11.69
CA THR A 73 -4.54 -27.41 -11.01
C THR A 73 -4.52 -25.94 -10.63
N LEU A 74 -4.32 -25.66 -9.35
CA LEU A 74 -4.21 -24.34 -8.79
C LEU A 74 -2.76 -24.11 -8.36
N ALA A 75 -2.25 -22.90 -8.59
CA ALA A 75 -1.00 -22.45 -7.98
C ALA A 75 -1.15 -21.02 -7.48
N VAL A 76 -0.51 -20.71 -6.36
CA VAL A 76 -0.39 -19.35 -5.82
C VAL A 76 1.08 -19.08 -5.48
N SER A 77 1.53 -17.88 -5.83
CA SER A 77 2.92 -17.44 -5.68
C SER A 77 2.96 -15.98 -5.27
N ALA A 78 4.10 -15.55 -4.73
CA ALA A 78 4.40 -14.14 -4.54
C ALA A 78 5.73 -13.78 -5.22
N ASN A 79 5.90 -12.51 -5.51
CA ASN A 79 7.12 -11.94 -6.05
C ASN A 79 7.26 -10.48 -5.66
N SER A 80 8.48 -9.94 -5.82
CA SER A 80 8.78 -8.54 -5.52
C SER A 80 8.39 -8.14 -4.09
N GLU A 81 8.59 -9.06 -3.15
CA GLU A 81 8.23 -8.82 -1.76
C GLU A 81 9.26 -7.90 -1.09
N THR A 82 8.76 -6.94 -0.33
CA THR A 82 9.58 -6.03 0.47
C THR A 82 9.03 -5.93 1.88
N LEU A 83 9.94 -5.73 2.84
CA LEU A 83 9.61 -5.49 4.24
C LEU A 83 10.59 -4.46 4.77
N THR A 84 10.12 -3.24 4.96
CA THR A 84 10.95 -2.10 5.36
C THR A 84 10.56 -1.62 6.75
N PRO A 85 11.42 -1.78 7.76
CA PRO A 85 11.19 -1.15 9.07
C PRO A 85 11.11 0.36 8.92
N VAL A 86 10.12 1.00 9.55
CA VAL A 86 9.98 2.46 9.57
C VAL A 86 9.78 2.94 11.01
N PRO A 87 10.15 4.19 11.33
CA PRO A 87 9.86 4.75 12.64
C PRO A 87 8.35 4.73 12.93
N PRO A 88 7.92 4.32 14.14
CA PRO A 88 6.51 4.32 14.51
C PRO A 88 5.96 5.73 14.65
N LEU A 89 4.66 5.91 14.36
CA LEU A 89 3.99 7.21 14.52
C LEU A 89 4.03 7.69 15.98
N THR A 90 3.95 6.76 16.92
CA THR A 90 4.11 6.97 18.36
C THR A 90 5.23 6.06 18.86
N PRO A 91 6.43 6.60 19.13
CA PRO A 91 7.55 5.79 19.61
C PRO A 91 7.31 5.35 21.06
N GLU A 92 6.56 4.26 21.22
CA GLU A 92 6.49 3.48 22.46
C GLU A 92 7.52 2.33 22.39
N LEU A 93 8.10 1.95 23.52
CA LEU A 93 9.23 1.01 23.58
C LEU A 93 8.92 -0.37 22.95
N ALA A 94 7.64 -0.73 22.82
CA ALA A 94 7.16 -2.03 22.33
C ALA A 94 6.48 -1.99 20.96
N THR A 95 6.45 -0.84 20.28
CA THR A 95 5.81 -0.71 18.96
C THR A 95 6.85 -0.82 17.85
N ARG A 96 6.51 -1.57 16.79
CA ARG A 96 7.27 -1.69 15.55
C ARG A 96 6.34 -1.37 14.38
N ASP A 97 6.78 -0.47 13.51
CA ASP A 97 6.12 -0.19 12.25
C ASP A 97 6.96 -0.72 11.10
N PHE A 98 6.30 -1.31 10.11
CA PHE A 98 6.96 -1.69 8.87
C PHE A 98 6.02 -1.46 7.69
N VAL A 99 6.63 -1.21 6.54
CA VAL A 99 5.96 -1.04 5.26
C VAL A 99 6.26 -2.26 4.41
N VAL A 100 5.20 -2.89 3.90
CA VAL A 100 5.29 -4.10 3.08
C VAL A 100 4.76 -3.86 1.68
N SER A 101 5.38 -4.53 0.71
CA SER A 101 4.86 -4.64 -0.65
C SER A 101 5.03 -6.05 -1.17
N GLY A 102 4.24 -6.43 -2.16
CA GLY A 102 4.34 -7.72 -2.82
C GLY A 102 3.31 -7.86 -3.93
N LEU A 103 3.68 -8.58 -4.99
CA LEU A 103 2.75 -9.05 -6.00
C LEU A 103 2.43 -10.51 -5.73
N PHE A 104 1.14 -10.83 -5.65
CA PHE A 104 0.64 -12.19 -5.44
C PHE A 104 -0.12 -12.62 -6.69
N ASN A 105 0.24 -13.79 -7.21
CA ASN A 105 -0.35 -14.33 -8.44
C ASN A 105 -0.96 -15.70 -8.18
N GLY A 106 -2.23 -15.85 -8.57
CA GLY A 106 -2.89 -17.13 -8.71
C GLY A 106 -2.87 -17.60 -10.16
N THR A 107 -2.80 -18.90 -10.37
CA THR A 107 -3.02 -19.52 -11.67
C THR A 107 -3.94 -20.73 -11.53
N LEU A 108 -4.89 -20.86 -12.44
CA LEU A 108 -5.86 -21.95 -12.47
C LEU A 108 -5.83 -22.57 -13.86
N ARG A 109 -5.47 -23.84 -13.94
CA ARG A 109 -5.34 -24.58 -15.19
C ARG A 109 -6.38 -25.69 -15.27
N SER A 110 -7.18 -25.61 -16.33
CA SER A 110 -8.18 -26.61 -16.66
C SER A 110 -7.51 -27.94 -16.98
N PRO A 111 -8.04 -29.07 -16.50
CA PRO A 111 -7.53 -30.40 -16.86
C PRO A 111 -7.62 -30.69 -18.36
N ASN A 112 -8.54 -30.02 -19.08
CA ASN A 112 -8.80 -30.26 -20.50
C ASN A 112 -8.07 -29.27 -21.43
N GLY A 113 -7.15 -28.45 -20.92
CA GLY A 113 -6.30 -27.59 -21.75
C GLY A 113 -6.99 -26.38 -22.39
N GLY A 114 -8.10 -25.89 -21.82
CA GLY A 114 -8.84 -24.71 -22.30
C GLY A 114 -9.10 -23.65 -21.22
N THR A 115 -9.76 -22.56 -21.61
CA THR A 115 -10.16 -21.44 -20.72
C THR A 115 -11.59 -21.56 -20.18
N ALA A 116 -12.32 -22.59 -20.59
CA ALA A 116 -13.70 -22.87 -20.19
C ALA A 116 -13.80 -24.09 -19.25
N PRO A 117 -14.75 -24.07 -18.28
CA PRO A 117 -15.45 -22.87 -17.80
C PRO A 117 -14.45 -21.88 -17.20
N THR A 118 -14.75 -20.58 -17.31
CA THR A 118 -13.91 -19.55 -16.66
C THR A 118 -13.92 -19.80 -15.16
N PRO A 119 -12.76 -20.04 -14.53
CA PRO A 119 -12.72 -20.28 -13.10
C PRO A 119 -13.04 -19.00 -12.34
N SER A 120 -13.71 -19.15 -11.20
CA SER A 120 -14.02 -18.07 -10.29
C SER A 120 -13.70 -18.46 -8.84
N GLY A 121 -13.68 -17.48 -7.96
CA GLY A 121 -13.43 -17.67 -6.54
C GLY A 121 -12.82 -16.43 -5.90
N THR A 122 -11.99 -16.60 -4.88
CA THR A 122 -11.36 -15.48 -4.16
C THR A 122 -9.84 -15.61 -4.09
N LEU A 123 -9.15 -14.48 -4.20
CA LEU A 123 -7.74 -14.34 -3.85
C LEU A 123 -7.64 -13.42 -2.63
N GLU A 124 -7.29 -14.01 -1.50
CA GLU A 124 -7.00 -13.29 -0.26
C GLU A 124 -5.49 -13.16 -0.09
N VAL A 125 -5.02 -11.97 0.27
CA VAL A 125 -3.60 -11.71 0.55
C VAL A 125 -3.44 -10.94 1.84
N GLY A 126 -2.38 -11.22 2.57
CA GLY A 126 -2.11 -10.56 3.83
C GLY A 126 -0.77 -10.95 4.44
N TYR A 127 -0.62 -10.63 5.72
CA TYR A 127 0.58 -10.90 6.49
C TYR A 127 0.20 -11.57 7.81
N GLN A 128 0.98 -12.58 8.19
CA GLN A 128 0.90 -13.19 9.50
C GLN A 128 2.01 -12.61 10.37
N ILE A 129 1.63 -12.25 11.59
CA ILE A 129 2.51 -11.63 12.56
C ILE A 129 2.50 -12.54 13.79
N GLN A 130 3.69 -12.96 14.21
CA GLN A 130 3.87 -13.76 15.39
C GLN A 130 4.72 -12.99 16.39
N CYS A 131 4.11 -12.57 17.51
CA CYS A 131 4.87 -12.05 18.65
C CYS A 131 5.48 -13.22 19.42
N VAL A 132 6.79 -13.18 19.64
CA VAL A 132 7.47 -14.17 20.49
C VAL A 132 7.70 -13.55 21.87
N PRO A 133 6.89 -13.91 22.89
CA PRO A 133 7.03 -13.33 24.21
C PRO A 133 8.39 -13.71 24.80
N SER A 134 9.06 -12.73 25.40
CA SER A 134 10.39 -12.89 25.99
C SER A 134 10.36 -12.81 27.52
N GLY A 135 11.43 -13.28 28.19
CA GLY A 135 11.56 -13.21 29.65
C GLY A 135 10.56 -14.08 30.39
N MET A 136 9.93 -13.54 31.45
CA MET A 136 8.95 -14.28 32.27
C MET A 136 7.72 -14.73 31.48
N LEU A 137 7.44 -14.11 30.33
CA LEU A 137 6.32 -14.45 29.45
C LEU A 137 6.67 -15.53 28.41
N ALA A 138 7.93 -15.98 28.34
CA ALA A 138 8.38 -16.95 27.33
C ALA A 138 7.68 -18.32 27.41
N ALA A 139 7.05 -18.65 28.55
CA ALA A 139 6.26 -19.87 28.70
C ALA A 139 4.87 -19.81 28.03
N LEU A 140 4.46 -18.63 27.54
CA LEU A 140 3.18 -18.46 26.86
C LEU A 140 3.26 -18.96 25.42
N LYS A 141 2.17 -19.58 24.96
CA LYS A 141 2.01 -19.94 23.55
C LYS A 141 2.04 -18.64 22.71
N PRO A 142 2.88 -18.56 21.67
CA PRO A 142 2.96 -17.37 20.85
C PRO A 142 1.62 -17.12 20.13
N ALA A 143 1.19 -15.86 20.12
CA ALA A 143 0.01 -15.42 19.39
C ALA A 143 0.39 -15.16 17.93
N VAL A 144 -0.44 -15.65 17.01
CA VAL A 144 -0.33 -15.35 15.59
C VAL A 144 -1.56 -14.55 15.19
N THR A 145 -1.34 -13.35 14.66
CA THR A 145 -2.39 -12.46 14.14
C THR A 145 -2.29 -12.39 12.63
N ASN A 146 -3.43 -12.52 11.94
CA ASN A 146 -3.51 -12.36 10.49
C ASN A 146 -4.00 -10.95 10.17
N VAL A 147 -3.20 -10.20 9.43
CA VAL A 147 -3.58 -8.91 8.83
C VAL A 147 -3.98 -9.18 7.39
N GLN A 148 -5.29 -9.26 7.15
CA GLN A 148 -5.84 -9.39 5.81
C GLN A 148 -5.80 -8.03 5.12
N VAL A 149 -5.05 -7.92 4.02
CA VAL A 149 -4.86 -6.66 3.30
C VAL A 149 -5.90 -6.50 2.20
N SER A 150 -6.16 -7.57 1.44
CA SER A 150 -7.14 -7.57 0.37
C SER A 150 -7.73 -8.96 0.20
N LYS A 151 -9.00 -9.00 -0.19
CA LYS A 151 -9.71 -10.22 -0.56
C LYS A 151 -10.65 -9.87 -1.69
N GLU A 152 -10.28 -10.28 -2.89
CA GLU A 152 -11.03 -9.96 -4.10
C GLU A 152 -11.63 -11.22 -4.70
N GLU A 153 -12.85 -11.08 -5.24
CA GLU A 153 -13.45 -12.08 -6.10
C GLU A 153 -12.88 -11.98 -7.52
N PHE A 154 -12.69 -13.12 -8.18
CA PHE A 154 -12.20 -13.16 -9.55
C PHE A 154 -13.06 -14.04 -10.45
N GLN A 155 -13.00 -13.76 -11.75
CA GLN A 155 -13.54 -14.59 -12.84
C GLN A 155 -12.51 -14.69 -13.96
N SER A 156 -11.33 -15.22 -13.63
CA SER A 156 -10.16 -15.30 -14.50
C SER A 156 -9.30 -16.48 -14.09
N ALA A 157 -8.59 -17.07 -15.06
CA ALA A 157 -7.61 -18.12 -14.81
C ALA A 157 -6.31 -17.62 -14.16
N ASN A 158 -6.06 -16.30 -14.15
CA ASN A 158 -4.86 -15.71 -13.56
C ASN A 158 -5.23 -14.49 -12.70
N PRO A 159 -5.82 -14.68 -11.51
CA PRO A 159 -6.05 -13.57 -10.58
C PRO A 159 -4.73 -13.08 -9.99
N SER A 160 -4.63 -11.78 -9.72
CA SER A 160 -3.46 -11.17 -9.08
C SER A 160 -3.89 -10.10 -8.10
N ALA A 161 -3.14 -9.95 -7.00
CA ALA A 161 -3.29 -8.87 -6.05
C ALA A 161 -1.93 -8.20 -5.82
N VAL A 162 -1.92 -6.87 -5.86
CA VAL A 162 -0.72 -6.06 -5.58
C VAL A 162 -0.93 -5.38 -4.24
N VAL A 163 0.01 -5.57 -3.34
CA VAL A 163 0.14 -4.78 -2.11
C VAL A 163 1.31 -3.82 -2.32
N SER A 164 1.04 -2.52 -2.20
CA SER A 164 2.07 -1.47 -2.32
C SER A 164 2.04 -0.58 -1.10
N ASP A 165 3.21 -0.37 -0.50
CA ASP A 165 3.45 0.57 0.60
C ASP A 165 2.45 0.45 1.76
N TYR A 166 2.03 -0.78 2.08
CA TYR A 166 1.06 -1.05 3.13
C TYR A 166 1.74 -1.01 4.50
N ARG A 167 1.30 -0.13 5.39
CA ARG A 167 1.88 0.01 6.74
C ARG A 167 1.21 -0.96 7.70
N ILE A 168 2.02 -1.72 8.43
CA ILE A 168 1.61 -2.59 9.52
C ILE A 168 2.29 -2.09 10.79
N GLN A 169 1.47 -1.85 11.82
CA GLN A 169 1.92 -1.53 13.16
C GLN A 169 1.68 -2.74 14.05
N VAL A 170 2.68 -3.08 14.86
CA VAL A 170 2.65 -4.22 15.76
C VAL A 170 3.17 -3.83 17.13
N ASP A 171 2.39 -4.14 18.15
CA ASP A 171 2.79 -4.00 19.55
C ASP A 171 3.22 -5.38 20.07
N CYS A 172 4.54 -5.63 20.09
CA CYS A 172 5.13 -6.85 20.63
C CYS A 172 6.24 -6.50 21.64
N MET A 173 6.17 -7.09 22.83
CA MET A 173 7.27 -7.07 23.79
C MET A 173 8.26 -8.20 23.50
N GLY A 174 9.15 -7.98 22.53
CA GLY A 174 10.13 -8.97 22.08
C GLY A 174 10.28 -8.95 20.55
N PRO A 175 11.01 -9.93 19.98
CA PRO A 175 11.09 -10.08 18.53
C PRO A 175 9.72 -10.48 17.94
N ALA A 176 9.41 -9.94 16.77
CA ALA A 176 8.25 -10.31 16.00
C ALA A 176 8.67 -10.97 14.68
N LEU A 177 7.97 -12.02 14.28
CA LEU A 177 8.14 -12.64 12.98
C LEU A 177 6.99 -12.24 12.08
N VAL A 178 7.32 -11.81 10.87
CA VAL A 178 6.36 -11.44 9.83
C VAL A 178 6.57 -12.33 8.62
N ARG A 179 5.46 -12.86 8.07
CA ARG A 179 5.47 -13.52 6.76
C ARG A 179 4.25 -13.13 5.96
N SER A 180 4.40 -13.03 4.65
CA SER A 180 3.25 -12.90 3.75
C SER A 180 2.46 -14.20 3.67
N TYR A 181 1.19 -14.09 3.32
CA TYR A 181 0.36 -15.21 2.93
C TYR A 181 -0.55 -14.83 1.77
N ALA A 182 -0.91 -15.82 0.98
CA ALA A 182 -1.96 -15.70 -0.02
C ALA A 182 -2.81 -16.96 -0.06
N ILE A 183 -4.12 -16.82 -0.05
CA ILE A 183 -5.07 -17.92 -0.12
C ILE A 183 -5.85 -17.79 -1.43
N LEU A 184 -5.62 -18.73 -2.34
CA LEU A 184 -6.37 -18.85 -3.57
C LEU A 184 -7.48 -19.88 -3.37
N THR A 185 -8.71 -19.43 -3.44
CA THR A 185 -9.90 -20.29 -3.43
C THR A 185 -10.52 -20.28 -4.82
N ARG A 186 -10.71 -21.46 -5.42
CA ARG A 186 -11.57 -21.65 -6.58
C ARG A 186 -12.90 -22.22 -6.12
N SER A 187 -13.98 -21.60 -6.57
CA SER A 187 -15.34 -22.00 -6.23
C SER A 187 -16.09 -22.51 -7.45
N THR A 188 -16.94 -23.49 -7.22
CA THR A 188 -17.89 -24.03 -8.21
C THR A 188 -19.26 -24.19 -7.53
N HIS A 189 -20.28 -24.60 -8.26
CA HIS A 189 -21.59 -24.90 -7.66
C HIS A 189 -21.57 -26.08 -6.69
N SER A 190 -20.54 -26.94 -6.73
CA SER A 190 -20.52 -28.21 -6.00
C SER A 190 -19.37 -28.35 -5.01
N ASN A 191 -18.25 -27.66 -5.22
CA ASN A 191 -17.05 -27.77 -4.39
C ASN A 191 -16.20 -26.49 -4.43
N ASP A 192 -15.47 -26.27 -3.34
CA ASP A 192 -14.37 -25.30 -3.27
C ASP A 192 -13.02 -26.03 -3.27
N ALA A 193 -12.01 -25.42 -3.88
CA ALA A 193 -10.61 -25.84 -3.76
C ALA A 193 -9.78 -24.67 -3.26
N VAL A 194 -8.99 -24.91 -2.20
CA VAL A 194 -8.21 -23.89 -1.51
C VAL A 194 -6.73 -24.26 -1.57
N VAL A 195 -5.89 -23.33 -1.99
CA VAL A 195 -4.42 -23.44 -1.94
C VAL A 195 -3.87 -22.22 -1.23
N ALA A 196 -3.02 -22.43 -0.24
CA ALA A 196 -2.41 -21.36 0.54
C ALA A 196 -0.90 -21.31 0.29
N TYR A 197 -0.40 -20.12 -0.06
CA TYR A 197 1.00 -19.75 -0.08
C TYR A 197 1.37 -19.10 1.25
N TYR A 198 2.55 -19.44 1.77
CA TYR A 198 3.17 -18.77 2.91
C TYR A 198 4.59 -18.38 2.53
N GLY A 199 4.92 -17.10 2.66
CA GLY A 199 6.25 -16.57 2.39
C GLY A 199 7.27 -16.95 3.47
N ILE A 200 8.51 -16.53 3.26
CA ILE A 200 9.59 -16.68 4.23
C ILE A 200 9.33 -15.75 5.42
N SER A 201 9.49 -16.27 6.64
CA SER A 201 9.41 -15.48 7.86
C SER A 201 10.64 -14.61 8.03
N ASN A 202 10.43 -13.32 8.30
CA ASN A 202 11.46 -12.35 8.59
C ASN A 202 11.24 -11.76 9.99
N GLU A 203 12.33 -11.52 10.72
CA GLU A 203 12.28 -10.83 12.01
C GLU A 203 12.22 -9.31 11.80
N VAL A 204 11.39 -8.64 12.61
CA VAL A 204 11.16 -7.18 12.56
C VAL A 204 11.27 -6.52 13.92
#